data_AF-A0A7C8KQH9-F1
#
_entry.id   AF-A0A7C8KQH9-F1
#
_cell.length_a   1.000
_cell.length_b   1.000
_cell.length_c   1.000
_cell.angle_alpha   90.00
_cell.angle_beta   90.00
_cell.angle_gamma   90.00
#
_symmetry.space_group_name_H-M   'P 1'
#
loop_
_entity.id
_entity.type
_entity.pdbx_description
1 polymer ?
#
loop_
_entity_poly.entity_id
_entity_poly.type
_entity_poly.pdbx_seq_one_letter_code
_entity_poly.pdbx_strand_id
1 'polypeptide(L)'
;MARVVNIQKIQNVIGYVFKSNTLVEEALESTGHARLVSGKGDGHRRLALLGDKVLGLVQIDQWYGTQQTRDNVTNRRLQECADQLGITSEILVAPEQAYLHLQGGQIGRVTSASAVEALLGAVWLDSNRDFEQVKKVVCKLGIMDNES
;
A
#
# COMPACT_ATOMS: atom_id res chain seq x y z
N MET A 1 13.90 -19.19 -8.62
CA MET A 1 12.78 -19.36 -7.66
C MET A 1 11.81 -18.20 -7.88
N ALA A 2 10.50 -18.43 -7.79
CA ALA A 2 9.53 -17.35 -7.81
C ALA A 2 9.76 -16.45 -6.58
N ARG A 3 9.72 -15.13 -6.77
CA ARG A 3 9.85 -14.16 -5.67
C ARG A 3 8.60 -14.25 -4.80
N VAL A 4 8.78 -14.30 -3.49
CA VAL A 4 7.70 -14.32 -2.50
C VAL A 4 7.81 -13.07 -1.64
N VAL A 5 6.67 -12.51 -1.26
CA VAL A 5 6.57 -11.35 -0.37
C VAL A 5 7.14 -11.69 1.01
N ASN A 6 8.00 -10.83 1.57
CA ASN A 6 8.39 -10.92 2.98
C ASN A 6 7.30 -10.28 3.87
N ILE A 7 6.30 -11.09 4.23
CA ILE A 7 5.16 -10.64 5.02
C ILE A 7 5.59 -10.04 6.37
N GLN A 8 6.55 -10.66 7.07
CA GLN A 8 6.99 -10.16 8.37
C GLN A 8 7.59 -8.76 8.27
N LYS A 9 8.39 -8.50 7.22
CA LYS A 9 8.93 -7.16 6.95
C LYS A 9 7.80 -6.15 6.73
N ILE A 10 6.80 -6.50 5.94
CA ILE A 10 5.66 -5.61 5.67
C ILE A 10 4.86 -5.32 6.93
N GLN A 11 4.52 -6.35 7.72
CA GLN A 11 3.81 -6.17 8.99
C GLN A 11 4.58 -5.26 9.97
N ASN A 12 5.91 -5.41 10.04
CA ASN A 12 6.75 -4.56 10.87
C ASN A 12 6.77 -3.10 10.40
N VAL A 13 6.87 -2.90 9.07
CA VAL A 13 6.87 -1.57 8.44
C VAL A 13 5.56 -0.84 8.70
N ILE A 14 4.42 -1.50 8.44
CA ILE A 14 3.10 -0.88 8.57
C ILE A 14 2.57 -0.88 10.01
N GLY A 15 3.19 -1.64 10.93
CA GLY A 15 2.76 -1.75 12.32
C GLY A 15 1.46 -2.52 12.52
N TYR A 16 1.11 -3.44 11.62
CA TYR A 16 -0.12 -4.23 11.67
C TYR A 16 0.19 -5.70 11.37
N VAL A 17 -0.33 -6.62 12.19
CA VAL A 17 -0.20 -8.06 11.99
C VAL A 17 -1.49 -8.58 11.37
N PHE A 18 -1.40 -9.12 10.16
CA PHE A 18 -2.54 -9.66 9.43
C PHE A 18 -3.00 -10.99 10.02
N LYS A 19 -4.32 -11.19 10.05
CA LYS A 19 -4.93 -12.50 10.28
C LYS A 19 -4.85 -13.34 9.01
N SER A 20 -4.96 -12.71 7.84
CA SER A 20 -4.89 -13.37 6.54
C SER A 20 -3.69 -12.91 5.71
N ASN A 21 -2.70 -13.79 5.56
CA ASN A 21 -1.53 -13.56 4.70
C ASN A 21 -1.89 -13.34 3.22
N THR A 22 -3.02 -13.86 2.76
CA THR A 22 -3.45 -13.68 1.37
C THR A 22 -3.78 -12.23 1.03
N LEU A 23 -4.20 -11.42 2.00
CA LEU A 23 -4.53 -10.00 1.77
C LEU A 23 -3.27 -9.16 1.55
N VAL A 24 -2.19 -9.44 2.27
CA VAL A 24 -0.90 -8.76 2.06
C VAL A 24 -0.23 -9.22 0.76
N GLU A 25 -0.37 -10.50 0.41
CA GLU A 25 0.09 -11.01 -0.89
C GLU A 25 -0.65 -10.35 -2.06
N GLU A 26 -1.99 -10.26 -1.99
CA GLU A 26 -2.80 -9.58 -3.01
C GLU A 26 -2.45 -8.09 -3.08
N ALA A 27 -2.26 -7.41 -1.94
CA ALA A 27 -1.90 -6.00 -1.89
C ALA A 27 -0.55 -5.69 -2.56
N LEU A 28 0.39 -6.63 -2.51
CA LEU A 28 1.72 -6.48 -3.08
C LEU A 28 1.86 -7.13 -4.46
N GLU A 29 0.80 -7.70 -5.00
CA GLU A 29 0.77 -8.24 -6.35
C GLU A 29 0.33 -7.16 -7.35
N SER A 30 1.24 -6.69 -8.20
CA SER A 30 0.88 -5.72 -9.23
C SER A 30 -0.06 -6.32 -10.27
N THR A 31 -0.89 -5.50 -10.90
CA THR A 31 -1.79 -5.94 -11.98
C THR A 31 -1.03 -6.61 -13.13
N GLY A 32 0.19 -6.14 -13.42
CA GLY A 32 1.05 -6.76 -14.43
C GLY A 32 1.50 -8.17 -14.03
N HIS A 33 1.92 -8.35 -12.77
CA HIS A 33 2.27 -9.67 -12.23
C HIS A 33 1.05 -10.59 -12.21
N ALA A 34 -0.07 -10.12 -11.67
CA ALA A 34 -1.30 -10.89 -11.55
C ALA A 34 -1.76 -11.44 -12.90
N ARG A 35 -1.75 -10.57 -13.94
CA ARG A 35 -2.16 -10.95 -15.30
C ARG A 35 -1.21 -11.93 -15.96
N LEU A 36 0.09 -11.72 -15.87
CA LEU A 36 1.09 -12.45 -16.66
C LEU A 36 1.63 -13.70 -15.96
N VAL A 37 1.58 -13.75 -14.63
CA VAL A 37 2.18 -14.83 -13.83
C VAL A 37 1.09 -15.63 -13.11
N SER A 38 0.20 -14.97 -12.39
CA SER A 38 -0.80 -15.64 -11.55
C SER A 38 -2.11 -15.98 -12.27
N GLY A 39 -2.34 -15.44 -13.47
CA GLY A 39 -3.62 -15.56 -14.18
C GLY A 39 -4.80 -14.88 -13.48
N LYS A 40 -4.54 -14.02 -12.49
CA LYS A 40 -5.54 -13.26 -11.72
C LYS A 40 -5.64 -11.85 -12.33
N GLY A 41 -6.83 -11.44 -12.75
CA GLY A 41 -6.96 -10.27 -13.65
C GLY A 41 -6.53 -8.92 -13.07
N ASP A 42 -6.78 -8.67 -11.78
CA ASP A 42 -6.72 -7.31 -11.22
C ASP A 42 -5.53 -7.03 -10.30
N GLY A 43 -4.91 -8.07 -9.72
CA GLY A 43 -3.90 -7.92 -8.66
C GLY A 43 -4.41 -7.00 -7.54
N HIS A 44 -3.54 -6.12 -7.04
CA HIS A 44 -3.86 -5.19 -5.96
C HIS A 44 -4.91 -4.13 -6.32
N ARG A 45 -5.40 -4.03 -7.57
CA ARG A 45 -6.22 -2.88 -8.04
C ARG A 45 -7.49 -2.67 -7.22
N ARG A 46 -8.17 -3.76 -6.85
CA ARG A 46 -9.42 -3.68 -6.07
C ARG A 46 -9.16 -3.22 -4.63
N LEU A 47 -8.11 -3.74 -4.01
CA LEU A 47 -7.67 -3.31 -2.69
C LEU A 47 -7.19 -1.85 -2.72
N ALA A 48 -6.46 -1.44 -3.74
CA ALA A 48 -6.00 -0.06 -3.90
C ALA A 48 -7.17 0.93 -4.00
N LEU A 49 -8.18 0.61 -4.81
CA LEU A 49 -9.38 1.46 -4.92
C LEU A 49 -10.11 1.60 -3.58
N LEU A 50 -10.23 0.51 -2.82
CA LEU A 50 -10.82 0.54 -1.48
C LEU A 50 -9.97 1.38 -0.52
N GLY A 51 -8.66 1.14 -0.49
CA GLY A 51 -7.73 1.83 0.39
C GLY A 51 -7.58 3.32 0.10
N ASP A 52 -7.64 3.75 -1.17
CA ASP A 52 -7.71 5.18 -1.55
C ASP A 52 -8.91 5.87 -0.88
N LYS A 53 -10.08 5.23 -0.89
CA LYS A 53 -11.29 5.79 -0.25
C LYS A 53 -11.20 5.80 1.26
N VAL A 54 -10.62 4.76 1.87
CA VAL A 54 -10.43 4.73 3.33
C VAL A 54 -9.38 5.76 3.76
N LEU A 55 -8.27 5.91 3.03
CA LEU A 55 -7.28 6.96 3.26
C LEU A 55 -7.91 8.34 3.12
N GLY A 56 -8.73 8.56 2.09
CA GLY A 56 -9.49 9.79 1.91
C GLY A 56 -10.43 10.09 3.09
N LEU A 57 -11.06 9.06 3.66
CA LEU A 57 -11.89 9.22 4.85
C LEU A 57 -11.05 9.59 6.07
N VAL A 58 -9.92 8.92 6.32
CA VAL A 58 -8.98 9.26 7.40
C VAL A 58 -8.53 10.71 7.28
N GLN A 59 -8.19 11.15 6.05
CA GLN A 59 -7.80 12.54 5.79
C GLN A 59 -8.89 13.54 6.13
N ILE A 60 -10.10 13.29 5.66
CA ILE A 60 -11.23 14.20 5.88
C ILE A 60 -11.56 14.25 7.38
N ASP A 61 -11.59 13.10 8.06
CA ASP A 61 -11.87 12.98 9.49
C ASP A 61 -10.90 13.82 10.34
N GLN A 62 -9.59 13.68 10.11
CA GLN A 62 -8.58 14.47 10.84
C GLN A 62 -8.61 15.96 10.50
N TRP A 63 -8.89 16.30 9.24
CA TRP A 63 -8.87 17.69 8.79
C TRP A 63 -10.13 18.48 9.17
N TYR A 64 -11.32 17.85 9.24
CA TYR A 64 -12.62 18.53 9.26
C TYR A 64 -12.78 19.54 10.41
N GLY A 65 -12.19 19.26 11.58
CA GLY A 65 -12.24 20.14 12.75
C GLY A 65 -11.20 21.27 12.75
N THR A 66 -10.30 21.31 11.77
CA THR A 66 -9.17 22.25 11.73
C THR A 66 -9.50 23.53 10.96
N GLN A 67 -8.76 24.61 11.24
CA GLN A 67 -8.84 25.86 10.45
C GLN A 67 -7.84 25.90 9.28
N GLN A 68 -7.18 24.79 8.98
CA GLN A 68 -6.11 24.72 7.98
C GLN A 68 -6.66 24.43 6.58
N THR A 69 -5.90 24.78 5.54
CA THR A 69 -6.19 24.32 4.18
C THR A 69 -5.96 22.82 4.08
N ARG A 70 -6.91 22.10 3.46
CA ARG A 70 -6.79 20.65 3.27
C ARG A 70 -5.58 20.31 2.40
N ASP A 71 -4.66 19.51 2.94
CA ASP A 71 -3.60 18.89 2.17
C ASP A 71 -4.07 17.52 1.64
N ASN A 72 -3.78 17.23 0.37
CA ASN A 72 -4.15 15.99 -0.27
C ASN A 72 -2.93 15.09 -0.40
N VAL A 73 -3.01 13.86 0.12
CA VAL A 73 -2.01 12.84 -0.19
C VAL A 73 -2.05 12.55 -1.68
N THR A 74 -0.87 12.58 -2.30
CA THR A 74 -0.68 12.35 -3.74
C THR A 74 0.03 11.02 -3.96
N ASN A 75 -0.12 10.44 -5.16
CA ASN A 75 0.62 9.24 -5.56
C ASN A 75 2.14 9.42 -5.43
N ARG A 76 2.65 10.65 -5.53
CA ARG A 76 4.07 10.93 -5.29
C ARG A 76 4.45 10.68 -3.84
N ARG A 77 3.69 11.23 -2.87
CA ARG A 77 3.94 11.00 -1.45
C ARG A 77 3.82 9.52 -1.07
N LEU A 78 2.83 8.82 -1.62
CA LEU A 78 2.67 7.39 -1.38
C LEU A 78 3.83 6.57 -1.96
N GLN A 79 4.32 6.91 -3.15
CA GLN A 79 5.51 6.25 -3.71
C GLN A 79 6.77 6.58 -2.90
N GLU A 80 6.97 7.83 -2.47
CA GLU A 80 8.11 8.20 -1.62
C GLU A 80 8.08 7.43 -0.29
N CYS A 81 6.90 7.28 0.33
CA CYS A 81 6.68 6.42 1.50
C CYS A 81 7.05 4.95 1.20
N ALA A 82 6.56 4.41 0.08
CA ALA A 82 6.84 3.02 -0.32
C ALA A 82 8.34 2.75 -0.50
N ASP A 83 9.08 3.70 -1.10
CA ASP A 83 10.51 3.57 -1.31
C ASP A 83 11.30 3.71 0.00
N GLN A 84 10.99 4.73 0.81
CA GLN A 84 11.67 4.99 2.09
C GLN A 84 11.51 3.83 3.08
N LEU A 85 10.33 3.19 3.09
CA LEU A 85 10.03 2.08 3.97
C LEU A 85 10.35 0.71 3.36
N GLY A 86 10.88 0.68 2.14
CA GLY A 86 11.25 -0.56 1.45
C GLY A 86 10.05 -1.44 1.03
N ILE A 87 8.84 -0.90 0.99
CA ILE A 87 7.63 -1.59 0.48
C ILE A 87 7.79 -1.89 -1.01
N THR A 88 8.37 -0.96 -1.77
CA THR A 88 8.64 -1.14 -3.21
C THR A 88 9.46 -2.43 -3.48
N SER A 89 10.39 -2.75 -2.60
CA SER A 89 11.20 -3.98 -2.68
C SER A 89 10.45 -5.26 -2.31
N GLU A 90 9.15 -5.21 -2.04
CA GLU A 90 8.30 -6.38 -1.79
C GLU A 90 7.18 -6.51 -2.83
N ILE A 91 7.05 -5.56 -3.77
CA ILE A 91 6.03 -5.64 -4.82
C ILE A 91 6.41 -6.70 -5.85
N LEU A 92 5.49 -7.64 -6.07
CA LEU A 92 5.56 -8.59 -7.18
C LEU A 92 5.14 -7.87 -8.46
N VAL A 93 6.09 -7.73 -9.39
CA VAL A 93 5.89 -7.04 -10.68
C VAL A 93 6.07 -8.00 -11.84
N ALA A 94 5.57 -7.62 -13.02
CA ALA A 94 5.74 -8.42 -14.23
C ALA A 94 7.24 -8.72 -14.49
N PRO A 95 7.60 -9.86 -15.11
CA PRO A 95 9.00 -10.24 -15.30
C PRO A 95 9.88 -9.16 -15.94
N GLU A 96 9.36 -8.43 -16.93
CA GLU A 96 10.07 -7.34 -17.61
C GLU A 96 10.35 -6.15 -16.67
N GLN A 97 9.38 -5.79 -15.81
CA GLN A 97 9.54 -4.77 -14.78
C GLN A 97 10.50 -5.24 -13.68
N ALA A 98 10.47 -6.53 -13.32
CA ALA A 98 11.40 -7.10 -12.36
C ALA A 98 12.84 -7.05 -12.89
N TYR A 99 13.04 -7.35 -14.17
CA TYR A 99 14.34 -7.24 -14.83
C TYR A 99 14.88 -5.81 -14.82
N LEU A 100 14.05 -4.83 -15.21
CA LEU A 100 14.42 -3.41 -15.15
C LEU A 100 14.79 -2.98 -13.73
N HIS A 101 14.05 -3.46 -12.73
CA HIS A 101 14.32 -3.13 -11.33
C HIS A 101 15.68 -3.67 -10.86
N LEU A 102 16.04 -4.89 -11.26
CA LEU A 102 17.35 -5.49 -10.96
C LEU A 102 18.51 -4.74 -11.62
N GLN A 103 18.26 -4.02 -12.72
CA GLN A 103 19.25 -3.17 -13.40
C GLN A 103 19.31 -1.74 -12.83
N GLY A 104 18.70 -1.49 -11.67
CA GLY A 104 18.63 -0.17 -11.04
C GLY A 104 17.47 0.71 -11.50
N GLY A 105 16.57 0.18 -12.32
CA GLY A 105 15.31 0.84 -12.68
C GLY A 105 14.36 0.94 -11.49
N GLN A 106 13.50 1.95 -11.47
CA GLN A 106 12.48 2.10 -10.44
C GLN A 106 11.20 1.37 -10.84
N ILE A 107 10.51 0.78 -9.85
CA ILE A 107 9.11 0.38 -10.03
C ILE A 107 8.30 1.65 -10.30
N GLY A 108 7.35 1.57 -11.22
CA GLY A 108 6.57 2.73 -11.65
C GLY A 108 5.82 3.38 -10.48
N ARG A 109 5.81 4.72 -10.44
CA ARG A 109 5.18 5.51 -9.37
C ARG A 109 3.77 5.04 -9.00
N VAL A 110 2.94 4.83 -10.00
CA VAL A 110 1.53 4.42 -9.81
C VAL A 110 1.47 3.05 -9.15
N THR A 111 2.32 2.10 -9.54
CA THR A 111 2.37 0.78 -8.93
C THR A 111 2.77 0.85 -7.46
N SER A 112 3.82 1.62 -7.12
CA SER A 112 4.25 1.78 -5.73
C SER A 112 3.19 2.48 -4.87
N ALA A 113 2.57 3.53 -5.38
CA ALA A 113 1.47 4.22 -4.69
C ALA A 113 0.27 3.29 -4.47
N SER A 114 -0.15 2.56 -5.51
CA SER A 114 -1.27 1.63 -5.42
C SER A 114 -1.00 0.44 -4.51
N ALA A 115 0.26 0.02 -4.34
CA ALA A 115 0.60 -0.99 -3.34
C ALA A 115 0.38 -0.48 -1.91
N VAL A 116 0.72 0.79 -1.63
CA VAL A 116 0.45 1.41 -0.32
C VAL A 116 -1.06 1.54 -0.08
N GLU A 117 -1.81 2.04 -1.07
CA GLU A 117 -3.29 2.08 -1.00
C GLU A 117 -3.85 0.68 -0.77
N ALA A 118 -3.35 -0.33 -1.49
CA ALA A 118 -3.82 -1.70 -1.35
C ALA A 118 -3.52 -2.29 0.03
N LEU A 119 -2.38 -1.96 0.64
CA LEU A 119 -2.09 -2.35 2.02
C LEU A 119 -3.09 -1.73 3.00
N LEU A 120 -3.47 -0.45 2.81
CA LEU A 120 -4.51 0.18 3.62
C LEU A 120 -5.88 -0.49 3.41
N GLY A 121 -6.23 -0.82 2.17
CA GLY A 121 -7.45 -1.58 1.84
C GLY A 121 -7.45 -2.99 2.45
N ALA A 122 -6.29 -3.66 2.46
CA ALA A 122 -6.11 -4.96 3.09
C ALA A 122 -6.28 -4.88 4.61
N VAL A 123 -5.66 -3.89 5.27
CA VAL A 123 -5.82 -3.65 6.72
C VAL A 123 -7.29 -3.41 7.03
N TRP A 124 -7.97 -2.56 6.27
CA TRP A 124 -9.40 -2.29 6.44
C TRP A 124 -10.27 -3.57 6.39
N LEU A 125 -9.97 -4.50 5.49
CA LEU A 125 -10.72 -5.77 5.42
C LEU A 125 -10.35 -6.72 6.57
N ASP A 126 -9.06 -6.90 6.83
CA ASP A 126 -8.54 -7.83 7.85
C ASP A 126 -8.91 -7.42 9.29
N SER A 127 -9.01 -6.10 9.52
CA SER A 127 -9.44 -5.52 10.79
C SER A 127 -10.96 -5.54 10.98
N ASN A 128 -11.72 -6.09 10.02
CA ASN A 128 -13.18 -6.03 9.98
C ASN A 128 -13.71 -4.58 9.98
N ARG A 129 -13.14 -3.74 9.11
CA ARG A 129 -13.53 -2.35 8.88
C ARG A 129 -13.33 -1.46 10.11
N ASP A 130 -12.28 -1.74 10.88
CA ASP A 130 -11.86 -0.91 12.00
C ASP A 130 -11.10 0.31 11.47
N PHE A 131 -11.76 1.46 11.56
CA PHE A 131 -11.24 2.76 11.13
C PHE A 131 -10.00 3.17 11.92
N GLU A 132 -9.98 2.94 13.24
CA GLU A 132 -8.86 3.33 14.10
C GLU A 132 -7.61 2.52 13.78
N GLN A 133 -7.77 1.25 13.41
CA GLN A 133 -6.63 0.45 12.95
C GLN A 133 -6.03 1.00 11.65
N VAL A 134 -6.85 1.45 10.70
CA VAL A 134 -6.32 2.06 9.47
C VAL A 134 -5.66 3.40 9.76
N LYS A 135 -6.28 4.25 10.61
CA LYS A 135 -5.69 5.53 11.05
C LYS A 135 -4.30 5.33 11.67
N LYS A 136 -4.14 4.36 12.57
CA LYS A 136 -2.83 4.00 13.14
C LYS A 136 -1.80 3.61 12.07
N VAL A 137 -2.19 2.84 11.06
CA VAL A 137 -1.29 2.46 9.97
C VAL A 137 -0.92 3.66 9.10
N VAL A 138 -1.86 4.53 8.75
CA VAL A 138 -1.59 5.78 8.00
C VAL A 138 -0.57 6.65 8.72
N CYS A 139 -0.75 6.84 10.02
CA CYS A 139 0.19 7.54 10.90
C CYS A 139 1.55 6.84 10.98
N LYS A 140 1.57 5.50 11.14
CA LYS A 140 2.81 4.70 11.19
C LYS A 140 3.63 4.81 9.91
N LEU A 141 2.96 4.93 8.77
CA LEU A 141 3.59 5.12 7.45
C LEU A 141 4.10 6.56 7.22
N GLY A 142 3.81 7.50 8.13
CA GLY A 142 4.18 8.91 7.98
C GLY A 142 3.46 9.61 6.82
N ILE A 143 2.32 9.06 6.38
CA ILE A 143 1.50 9.65 5.30
C ILE A 143 0.76 10.88 5.83
N MET A 144 0.44 10.87 7.12
CA MET A 144 -0.19 11.96 7.87
C MET A 144 0.52 12.11 9.22
N ASP A 145 0.52 13.32 9.76
CA ASP A 145 1.11 13.62 11.05
C ASP A 145 0.33 12.91 12.18
N ASN A 146 1.06 12.49 13.23
CA ASN A 146 0.41 12.11 14.48
C ASN A 146 -0.18 13.36 15.10
N GLU A 147 -1.48 13.36 15.41
CA GLU A 147 -2.08 14.40 16.23
C GLU A 147 -1.26 14.49 17.54
N SER A 148 -0.73 15.69 17.80
CA SER A 148 -0.01 16.03 19.03
C SER A 148 -0.97 16.37 20.15
#